data_AF-A0A8T0GHK0-F1
#
_entry.id   AF-A0A8T0GHK0-F1
#
_cell.length_a   1.000
_cell.length_b   1.000
_cell.length_c   1.000
_cell.angle_alpha   90.00
_cell.angle_beta   90.00
_cell.angle_gamma   90.00
#
_symmetry.space_group_name_H-M   'P 1'
#
loop_
_entity.id
_entity.type
_entity.pdbx_description
1 polymer ?
#
loop_
_entity_poly.entity_id
_entity_poly.type
_entity_poly.pdbx_seq_one_letter_code
_entity_poly.pdbx_strand_id
1 'polypeptide(L)'
;MHLPWMDYARATSHRGVLQLAWWLLVCAEIAAQAGASLYSFEVTHRYSEKARRELQERHGDAFHDWPQQGTPEFHNMLYFLDLHRHHGHLARASRSSPLMASSVGNATYYNRHDGLQYTYIELGTPSQKYFVALDTGSDLLWLPCAHCVSCAPSFVPTYNATYNSYDPSGSTTFERVACDSPYCELARQCAVGTTQCPYRLQYLSPASTEGYLVEDVMYLVPQKGGKKIATDIVFGCGTNQTGAFLSGTTVPNGLLGLGMQNISIPSILARAKIMADSFSMCFDYGLGTGRLVFGDRGPSKAHSTRIITAVNPSYYRVRLRYVVVGGVRVLTPVMAIFDTGTTYTYLNSISYGLVTAAVVLQTASVVVSVGIPSSGESLCLIFFCRLTEQFLTEES
;
A
#
# COMPACT_ATOMS: atom_id res chain seq x y z
N MET A 1 -36.42 -6.98 -29.35
CA MET A 1 -37.32 -5.94 -29.89
C MET A 1 -37.94 -5.19 -28.72
N HIS A 2 -37.77 -3.87 -28.72
CA HIS A 2 -38.50 -2.77 -28.05
C HIS A 2 -39.20 -2.93 -26.67
N LEU A 3 -38.73 -2.08 -25.73
CA LEU A 3 -39.41 -1.43 -24.59
C LEU A 3 -40.79 -0.82 -24.99
N PRO A 4 -41.81 -0.57 -24.10
CA PRO A 4 -41.70 0.45 -23.02
C PRO A 4 -42.68 0.37 -21.81
N TRP A 5 -42.45 1.30 -20.87
CA TRP A 5 -43.29 1.71 -19.74
C TRP A 5 -44.65 2.33 -20.14
N MET A 6 -45.66 2.28 -19.26
CA MET A 6 -46.41 3.45 -18.70
C MET A 6 -47.70 3.03 -17.97
N ASP A 7 -47.74 3.39 -16.68
CA ASP A 7 -48.76 4.20 -15.98
C ASP A 7 -50.28 4.01 -16.13
N TYR A 8 -50.90 4.02 -14.93
CA TYR A 8 -52.23 4.50 -14.56
C TYR A 8 -53.48 3.74 -15.03
N ALA A 9 -54.23 3.17 -14.07
CA ALA A 9 -55.57 3.66 -13.72
C ALA A 9 -56.17 2.93 -12.52
N ARG A 10 -56.56 3.73 -11.53
CA ARG A 10 -57.51 3.39 -10.48
C ARG A 10 -58.86 3.09 -11.14
N ALA A 11 -59.33 1.84 -11.08
CA ALA A 11 -60.70 1.49 -11.45
C ALA A 11 -61.26 0.47 -10.45
N THR A 12 -62.02 1.00 -9.49
CA THR A 12 -62.94 0.27 -8.61
C THR A 12 -63.99 -0.43 -9.46
N SER A 13 -63.81 -1.73 -9.69
CA SER A 13 -64.84 -2.62 -10.21
C SER A 13 -64.63 -4.00 -9.59
N HIS A 14 -65.67 -4.51 -8.93
CA HIS A 14 -65.68 -5.84 -8.29
C HIS A 14 -65.26 -6.97 -9.26
N ARG A 15 -65.38 -6.76 -10.59
CA ARG A 15 -64.90 -7.69 -11.62
C ARG A 15 -63.39 -7.67 -11.82
N GLY A 16 -62.72 -6.53 -11.61
CA GLY A 16 -61.26 -6.40 -11.74
C GLY A 16 -60.51 -7.11 -10.61
N VAL A 17 -61.05 -7.05 -9.38
CA VAL A 17 -60.48 -7.75 -8.21
C VAL A 17 -60.59 -9.27 -8.35
N LEU A 18 -61.72 -9.75 -8.88
CA LEU A 18 -61.92 -11.18 -9.14
C LEU A 18 -61.03 -11.70 -10.28
N GLN A 19 -60.80 -10.91 -11.33
CA GLN A 19 -59.85 -11.28 -12.38
C GLN A 19 -58.41 -11.29 -11.87
N LEU A 20 -58.00 -10.31 -11.05
CA LEU A 20 -56.67 -10.31 -10.43
C LEU A 20 -56.48 -11.49 -9.47
N ALA A 21 -57.49 -11.84 -8.68
CA ALA A 21 -57.45 -13.01 -7.79
C ALA A 21 -57.37 -14.32 -8.56
N TRP A 22 -58.08 -14.43 -9.69
CA TRP A 22 -58.02 -15.61 -10.56
C TRP A 22 -56.66 -15.74 -11.26
N TRP A 23 -56.10 -14.63 -11.74
CA TRP A 23 -54.74 -14.60 -12.28
C TRP A 23 -53.68 -14.95 -11.24
N LEU A 24 -53.83 -14.48 -9.99
CA LEU A 24 -52.92 -14.83 -8.90
C LEU A 24 -53.02 -16.31 -8.50
N LEU A 25 -54.21 -16.91 -8.53
CA LEU A 25 -54.41 -18.34 -8.28
C LEU A 25 -53.83 -19.21 -9.41
N VAL A 26 -54.03 -18.82 -10.66
CA VAL A 26 -53.42 -19.50 -11.81
C VAL A 26 -51.90 -19.35 -11.79
N CYS A 27 -51.36 -18.18 -11.44
CA CYS A 27 -49.91 -18.01 -11.24
C CYS A 27 -49.38 -18.84 -10.06
N ALA A 28 -50.15 -19.01 -8.98
CA ALA A 28 -49.77 -19.84 -7.84
C ALA A 28 -49.78 -21.33 -8.19
N GLU A 29 -50.74 -21.80 -9.00
CA GLU A 29 -50.77 -23.19 -9.50
C GLU A 29 -49.67 -23.45 -10.54
N ILE A 30 -49.37 -22.50 -11.42
CA ILE A 30 -48.25 -22.61 -12.36
C ILE A 30 -46.91 -22.58 -11.62
N ALA A 31 -46.76 -21.77 -10.57
CA ALA A 31 -45.57 -21.77 -9.71
C ALA A 31 -45.46 -23.03 -8.82
N ALA A 32 -46.59 -23.68 -8.51
CA ALA A 32 -46.62 -24.95 -7.77
C ALA A 32 -46.32 -26.16 -8.66
N GLN A 33 -46.59 -26.09 -9.97
CA GLN A 33 -46.34 -27.18 -10.93
C GLN A 33 -45.04 -27.01 -11.74
N ALA A 34 -44.59 -25.79 -11.98
CA ALA A 34 -43.24 -25.54 -12.43
C ALA A 34 -42.33 -25.61 -11.21
N GLY A 35 -41.84 -26.82 -10.89
CA GLY A 35 -40.77 -26.99 -9.92
C GLY A 35 -39.73 -25.89 -10.17
N ALA A 36 -39.64 -24.95 -9.23
CA ALA A 36 -38.89 -23.72 -9.44
C ALA A 36 -37.43 -24.11 -9.65
N SER A 37 -37.01 -24.19 -10.91
CA SER A 37 -35.62 -24.27 -11.29
C SER A 37 -35.00 -22.95 -10.88
N LEU A 38 -34.55 -22.87 -9.63
CA LEU A 38 -33.78 -21.75 -9.13
C LEU A 38 -32.45 -21.80 -9.88
N TYR A 39 -32.31 -20.99 -10.92
CA TYR A 39 -31.03 -20.79 -11.57
C TYR A 39 -30.16 -19.98 -10.62
N SER A 40 -29.33 -20.66 -9.84
CA SER A 40 -28.21 -20.01 -9.16
C SER A 40 -27.09 -19.80 -10.18
N PHE A 41 -26.65 -18.56 -10.32
CA PHE A 41 -25.41 -18.26 -11.00
C PHE A 41 -24.37 -17.95 -9.93
N GLU A 42 -23.27 -18.68 -9.96
CA GLU A 42 -22.13 -18.38 -9.12
C GLU A 42 -21.19 -17.47 -9.90
N VAL A 43 -21.04 -16.23 -9.43
CA VAL A 43 -20.07 -15.30 -10.01
C VAL A 43 -18.71 -15.62 -9.44
N THR A 44 -18.02 -16.56 -10.07
CA THR A 44 -16.65 -16.89 -9.71
C THR A 44 -15.72 -15.85 -10.31
N HIS A 45 -15.00 -15.09 -9.47
CA HIS A 45 -13.97 -14.18 -9.96
C HIS A 45 -12.99 -14.96 -10.85
N ARG A 46 -12.72 -14.49 -12.07
CA ARG A 46 -11.92 -15.20 -13.10
C ARG A 46 -10.55 -15.68 -12.59
N TYR A 47 -10.05 -15.06 -11.51
CA TYR A 47 -8.74 -15.32 -10.93
C TYR A 47 -8.80 -15.93 -9.52
N SER A 48 -9.98 -16.38 -9.07
CA SER A 48 -10.09 -17.17 -7.84
C SER A 48 -9.48 -18.57 -8.05
N GLU A 49 -9.04 -19.19 -6.95
CA GLU A 49 -8.60 -20.60 -6.94
C GLU A 49 -9.61 -21.53 -7.61
N LYS A 50 -10.91 -21.25 -7.43
CA LYS A 50 -11.99 -22.00 -8.07
C LYS A 50 -12.00 -21.84 -9.59
N ALA A 51 -11.90 -20.61 -10.10
CA ALA A 51 -11.83 -20.37 -11.55
C ALA A 51 -10.55 -20.95 -12.17
N ARG A 52 -9.42 -20.92 -11.44
CA ARG A 52 -8.14 -21.52 -11.89
C ARG A 52 -8.27 -23.02 -12.08
N ARG A 53 -8.81 -23.73 -11.09
CA ARG A 53 -9.04 -25.18 -11.16
C ARG A 53 -9.97 -25.54 -12.31
N GLU A 54 -11.08 -24.82 -12.46
CA GLU A 54 -12.03 -25.06 -13.55
C GLU A 54 -11.46 -24.77 -14.94
N LEU A 55 -10.60 -23.76 -15.09
CA LEU A 55 -9.93 -23.44 -16.36
C LEU A 55 -8.85 -24.47 -16.71
N GLN A 56 -8.11 -24.95 -15.70
CA GLN A 56 -7.06 -25.95 -15.89
C GLN A 56 -7.65 -27.32 -16.24
N GLU A 57 -8.78 -27.69 -15.65
CA GLU A 57 -9.55 -28.88 -16.01
C GLU A 57 -10.13 -28.82 -17.43
N ARG A 58 -10.56 -27.63 -17.89
CA ARG A 58 -11.19 -27.45 -19.22
C ARG A 58 -10.19 -27.30 -20.37
N HIS A 59 -9.00 -26.74 -20.13
CA HIS A 59 -8.09 -26.32 -21.19
C HIS A 59 -6.66 -26.89 -21.09
N GLY A 60 -6.38 -27.76 -20.11
CA GLY A 60 -5.09 -28.45 -19.99
C GLY A 60 -3.89 -27.51 -19.81
N ASP A 61 -2.70 -27.95 -20.24
CA ASP A 61 -1.40 -27.28 -20.01
C ASP A 61 -1.25 -25.90 -20.68
N ALA A 62 -2.24 -25.44 -21.46
CA ALA A 62 -2.21 -24.10 -22.08
C ALA A 62 -2.28 -22.93 -21.07
N PHE A 63 -2.51 -23.22 -19.78
CA PHE A 63 -2.63 -22.23 -18.69
C PHE A 63 -1.46 -22.24 -17.68
N HIS A 64 -0.35 -22.93 -17.98
CA HIS A 64 0.80 -23.05 -17.09
C HIS A 64 1.56 -21.72 -16.83
N ASP A 65 1.31 -20.69 -17.63
CA ASP A 65 1.97 -19.38 -17.53
C ASP A 65 1.32 -18.40 -16.53
N TRP A 66 0.35 -18.84 -15.71
CA TRP A 66 -0.17 -17.97 -14.65
C TRP A 66 0.83 -17.88 -13.49
N PRO A 67 1.28 -16.67 -13.11
CA PRO A 67 2.16 -16.57 -11.97
C PRO A 67 1.46 -17.02 -10.68
N GLN A 68 2.24 -17.62 -9.78
CA GLN A 68 1.71 -18.16 -8.53
C GLN A 68 1.10 -17.05 -7.67
N GLN A 69 0.00 -17.35 -6.98
CA GLN A 69 -0.67 -16.37 -6.13
C GLN A 69 0.29 -15.88 -5.04
N GLY A 70 0.40 -14.56 -4.88
CA GLY A 70 1.32 -13.91 -3.95
C GLY A 70 2.69 -13.59 -4.51
N THR A 71 3.03 -14.02 -5.72
CA THR A 71 4.27 -13.60 -6.37
C THR A 71 4.15 -12.20 -6.99
N PRO A 72 5.26 -11.46 -7.12
CA PRO A 72 5.31 -10.17 -7.81
C PRO A 72 4.66 -10.17 -9.20
N GLU A 73 4.86 -11.24 -9.97
CA GLU A 73 4.35 -11.40 -11.33
C GLU A 73 2.82 -11.51 -11.32
N PHE A 74 2.25 -12.19 -10.32
CA PHE A 74 0.80 -12.33 -10.16
C PHE A 74 0.14 -10.98 -9.90
N HIS A 75 0.71 -10.18 -9.01
CA HIS A 75 0.20 -8.84 -8.71
C HIS A 75 0.39 -7.88 -9.89
N ASN A 76 1.50 -7.97 -10.62
CA ASN A 76 1.70 -7.22 -11.86
C ASN A 76 0.63 -7.54 -12.89
N MET A 77 0.33 -8.83 -13.08
CA MET A 77 -0.74 -9.28 -13.96
C MET A 77 -2.10 -8.70 -13.55
N LEU A 78 -2.49 -8.80 -12.27
CA LEU A 78 -3.75 -8.24 -11.76
C LEU A 78 -3.85 -6.73 -11.99
N TYR A 79 -2.78 -5.99 -11.72
CA TYR A 79 -2.74 -4.55 -11.93
C TYR A 79 -2.89 -4.17 -13.41
N PHE A 80 -2.20 -4.85 -14.33
CA PHE A 80 -2.33 -4.57 -15.76
C PHE A 80 -3.74 -4.83 -16.28
N LEU A 81 -4.40 -5.86 -15.73
CA LEU A 81 -5.78 -6.17 -16.07
C LEU A 81 -6.74 -5.11 -15.53
N ASP A 82 -6.55 -4.64 -14.30
CA ASP A 82 -7.35 -3.53 -13.74
C ASP A 82 -7.12 -2.24 -14.52
N LEU A 83 -5.87 -1.90 -14.84
CA LEU A 83 -5.55 -0.80 -15.74
C LEU A 83 -6.25 -0.98 -17.09
N HIS A 84 -6.20 -2.17 -17.69
CA HIS A 84 -6.83 -2.42 -19.00
C HIS A 84 -8.35 -2.29 -18.93
N ARG A 85 -8.99 -2.81 -17.87
CA ARG A 85 -10.43 -2.67 -17.60
C ARG A 85 -10.84 -1.22 -17.40
N HIS A 86 -10.02 -0.44 -16.69
CA HIS A 86 -10.32 0.97 -16.41
C HIS A 86 -9.97 1.90 -17.60
N HIS A 87 -8.92 1.60 -18.36
CA HIS A 87 -8.48 2.39 -19.51
C HIS A 87 -9.16 1.99 -20.82
N GLY A 88 -9.83 0.83 -20.89
CA GLY A 88 -10.65 0.40 -22.02
C GLY A 88 -11.79 1.37 -22.36
N HIS A 89 -12.13 2.29 -21.46
CA HIS A 89 -13.09 3.37 -21.70
C HIS A 89 -12.45 4.77 -21.85
N LEU A 90 -11.15 4.94 -21.59
CA LEU A 90 -10.45 6.23 -21.65
C LEU A 90 -9.01 6.05 -22.15
N ALA A 91 -8.85 5.64 -23.41
CA ALA A 91 -7.56 5.53 -24.10
C ALA A 91 -6.92 6.90 -24.43
N ARG A 92 -6.95 7.88 -23.51
CA ARG A 92 -6.39 9.22 -23.77
C ARG A 92 -5.81 9.97 -22.57
N ALA A 93 -5.43 9.29 -21.48
CA ALA A 93 -4.75 9.93 -20.36
C ALA A 93 -3.39 9.29 -20.04
N SER A 94 -2.35 10.14 -20.11
CA SER A 94 -0.91 9.92 -19.88
C SER A 94 -0.10 9.28 -21.03
N ARG A 95 0.80 10.08 -21.63
CA ARG A 95 1.82 9.65 -22.61
C ARG A 95 2.98 8.88 -21.96
N SER A 96 3.10 8.91 -20.63
CA SER A 96 4.16 8.25 -19.86
C SER A 96 3.59 7.14 -18.98
N SER A 97 4.16 5.94 -19.10
CA SER A 97 3.86 4.80 -18.23
C SER A 97 4.35 5.09 -16.80
N PRO A 98 3.62 4.67 -15.75
CA PRO A 98 4.11 4.71 -14.38
C PRO A 98 5.45 3.98 -14.23
N LEU A 99 6.26 4.39 -13.24
CA LEU A 99 7.61 3.87 -13.03
C LEU A 99 7.73 3.03 -11.76
N MET A 100 8.58 2.03 -11.84
CA MET A 100 8.95 1.12 -10.76
C MET A 100 10.32 1.53 -10.20
N ALA A 101 10.49 1.37 -8.89
CA ALA A 101 11.68 1.81 -8.17
C ALA A 101 12.95 1.01 -8.50
N SER A 102 12.81 -0.20 -9.06
CA SER A 102 13.92 -1.07 -9.43
C SER A 102 13.58 -1.95 -10.62
N SER A 103 14.61 -2.49 -11.28
CA SER A 103 14.45 -3.51 -12.32
C SER A 103 14.03 -4.89 -11.80
N VAL A 104 14.06 -5.10 -10.48
CA VAL A 104 13.46 -6.28 -9.82
C VAL A 104 11.93 -6.22 -9.85
N GLY A 105 11.35 -5.08 -10.25
CA GLY A 105 9.92 -4.87 -10.38
C GLY A 105 9.41 -3.82 -9.41
N ASN A 106 8.10 -3.75 -9.26
CA ASN A 106 7.41 -2.87 -8.32
C ASN A 106 7.12 -3.51 -6.96
N ALA A 107 7.58 -4.74 -6.72
CA ALA A 107 7.25 -5.49 -5.53
C ALA A 107 7.77 -4.82 -4.26
N THR A 108 6.94 -4.80 -3.24
CA THR A 108 7.34 -4.50 -1.87
C THR A 108 7.27 -5.75 -1.01
N TYR A 109 8.08 -5.81 0.04
CA TYR A 109 8.24 -6.97 0.89
C TYR A 109 7.99 -6.57 2.34
N TYR A 110 7.07 -7.27 2.98
CA TYR A 110 6.76 -7.05 4.40
C TYR A 110 7.77 -7.80 5.27
N ASN A 111 8.53 -7.06 6.08
CA ASN A 111 9.40 -7.67 7.06
C ASN A 111 8.63 -7.86 8.38
N ARG A 112 8.43 -9.11 8.79
CA ARG A 112 7.67 -9.44 10.01
C ARG A 112 8.37 -9.04 11.31
N HIS A 113 9.66 -8.75 11.26
CA HIS A 113 10.46 -8.50 12.46
C HIS A 113 10.36 -7.04 12.94
N ASP A 114 10.35 -6.09 12.02
CA ASP A 114 10.13 -4.67 12.30
C ASP A 114 8.73 -4.19 11.91
N GLY A 115 8.01 -4.97 11.10
CA GLY A 115 6.68 -4.65 10.60
C GLY A 115 6.69 -3.56 9.53
N LEU A 116 7.83 -3.32 8.87
CA LEU A 116 7.96 -2.33 7.81
C LEU A 116 7.86 -2.97 6.43
N GLN A 117 7.54 -2.14 5.44
CA GLN A 117 7.53 -2.51 4.02
C GLN A 117 8.83 -2.07 3.36
N TYR A 118 9.40 -2.94 2.55
CA TYR A 118 10.68 -2.71 1.88
C TYR A 118 10.56 -2.81 0.36
N THR A 119 11.42 -2.12 -0.37
CA THR A 119 11.59 -2.27 -1.81
C THR A 119 13.06 -2.31 -2.17
N TYR A 120 13.38 -2.90 -3.32
CA TYR A 120 14.68 -2.65 -3.94
C TYR A 120 14.66 -1.31 -4.68
N ILE A 121 15.79 -0.60 -4.62
CA ILE A 121 16.15 0.51 -5.49
C ILE A 121 17.50 0.24 -6.17
N GLU A 122 17.79 0.93 -7.27
CA GLU A 122 19.03 0.79 -8.04
C GLU A 122 19.74 2.14 -8.16
N LEU A 123 20.94 2.26 -7.58
CA LEU A 123 21.75 3.49 -7.59
C LEU A 123 23.16 3.26 -8.13
N GLY A 124 23.79 4.33 -8.64
CA GLY A 124 25.21 4.37 -8.97
C GLY A 124 25.59 3.81 -10.34
N THR A 125 26.84 4.04 -10.74
CA THR A 125 27.39 3.52 -12.00
C THR A 125 28.73 2.80 -11.76
N PRO A 126 28.80 1.46 -11.83
CA PRO A 126 27.74 0.53 -12.21
C PRO A 126 26.61 0.45 -11.18
N SER A 127 25.40 0.10 -11.66
CA SER A 127 24.20 0.06 -10.83
C SER A 127 24.27 -1.04 -9.75
N GLN A 128 24.05 -0.63 -8.50
CA GLN A 128 23.95 -1.48 -7.32
C GLN A 128 22.54 -1.44 -6.73
N LYS A 129 22.11 -2.57 -6.15
CA LYS A 129 20.79 -2.71 -5.53
C LYS A 129 20.86 -2.44 -4.04
N TYR A 130 19.84 -1.77 -3.49
CA TYR A 130 19.69 -1.50 -2.07
C TYR A 130 18.28 -1.85 -1.60
N PHE A 131 18.15 -2.56 -0.48
CA PHE A 131 16.87 -3.01 0.06
C PHE A 131 16.37 -2.05 1.16
N VAL A 132 15.61 -1.05 0.76
CA VAL A 132 15.28 0.11 1.60
C VAL A 132 13.86 0.02 2.17
N ALA A 133 13.69 0.49 3.40
CA ALA A 133 12.37 0.61 4.01
C ALA A 133 11.60 1.79 3.40
N LEU A 134 10.29 1.65 3.22
CA LEU A 134 9.41 2.70 2.70
C LEU A 134 8.95 3.61 3.84
N ASP A 135 9.16 4.91 3.71
CA ASP A 135 8.82 5.87 4.76
C ASP A 135 8.15 7.14 4.23
N THR A 136 6.83 7.22 4.38
CA THR A 136 6.07 8.46 4.10
C THR A 136 6.13 9.48 5.24
N GLY A 137 6.74 9.13 6.37
CA GLY A 137 6.98 9.97 7.54
C GLY A 137 8.27 10.79 7.46
N SER A 138 9.14 10.57 6.47
CA SER A 138 10.33 11.39 6.23
C SER A 138 10.58 11.68 4.75
N ASP A 139 11.36 12.73 4.47
CA ASP A 139 11.58 13.22 3.11
C ASP A 139 12.82 12.63 2.43
N LEU A 140 13.89 12.36 3.19
CA LEU A 140 15.21 12.04 2.66
C LEU A 140 15.38 10.52 2.46
N LEU A 141 15.75 10.09 1.24
CA LEU A 141 16.40 8.80 1.05
C LEU A 141 17.79 8.85 1.70
N TRP A 142 18.14 7.85 2.49
CA TRP A 142 19.50 7.69 2.99
C TRP A 142 19.90 6.22 3.02
N LEU A 143 21.20 5.97 2.82
CA LEU A 143 21.82 4.65 2.87
C LEU A 143 23.02 4.68 3.83
N PRO A 144 23.34 3.59 4.53
CA PRO A 144 24.64 3.47 5.22
C PRO A 144 25.78 3.63 4.21
N CYS A 145 26.76 4.48 4.53
CA CYS A 145 27.89 4.81 3.68
C CYS A 145 29.04 3.78 3.86
N ALA A 146 29.88 3.60 2.84
CA ALA A 146 31.15 2.90 2.99
C ALA A 146 32.03 3.63 4.02
N HIS A 147 32.77 2.86 4.82
CA HIS A 147 33.55 3.38 5.96
C HIS A 147 32.70 4.12 7.01
N CYS A 148 31.47 3.65 7.24
CA CYS A 148 30.66 4.16 8.33
C CYS A 148 31.29 3.92 9.71
N VAL A 149 31.18 4.91 10.60
CA VAL A 149 31.70 4.87 11.97
C VAL A 149 30.78 4.05 12.88
N SER A 150 29.47 4.28 12.79
CA SER A 150 28.45 3.60 13.58
C SER A 150 27.20 3.42 12.73
N CYS A 151 27.02 2.24 12.12
CA CYS A 151 25.87 1.94 11.27
C CYS A 151 25.31 0.54 11.55
N ALA A 152 24.13 0.28 10.98
CA ALA A 152 23.58 -1.06 10.86
C ALA A 152 24.64 -2.05 10.35
N PRO A 153 24.74 -3.24 10.95
CA PRO A 153 25.71 -4.26 10.54
C PRO A 153 25.41 -4.76 9.13
N SER A 154 26.47 -4.94 8.33
CA SER A 154 26.37 -5.47 6.97
C SER A 154 25.92 -6.92 6.90
N PHE A 155 26.02 -7.68 7.99
CA PHE A 155 25.47 -9.03 8.08
C PHE A 155 24.47 -9.09 9.22
N VAL A 156 23.27 -9.59 8.94
CA VAL A 156 22.22 -9.77 9.94
C VAL A 156 21.98 -11.27 10.15
N PRO A 157 22.47 -11.85 11.26
CA PRO A 157 22.35 -13.28 11.52
C PRO A 157 20.91 -13.77 11.53
N THR A 158 19.97 -12.96 12.04
CA THR A 158 18.54 -13.29 12.10
C THR A 158 17.93 -13.57 10.73
N TYR A 159 18.45 -12.93 9.67
CA TYR A 159 17.96 -13.09 8.29
C TYR A 159 18.87 -13.96 7.43
N ASN A 160 20.03 -14.34 7.95
CA ASN A 160 21.13 -14.90 7.16
C ASN A 160 21.36 -14.10 5.86
N ALA A 161 21.29 -12.77 5.98
CA ALA A 161 21.33 -11.85 4.85
C ALA A 161 22.49 -10.87 5.02
N THR A 162 23.16 -10.61 3.89
CA THR A 162 24.22 -9.61 3.79
C THR A 162 23.68 -8.39 3.06
N TYR A 163 23.79 -7.25 3.72
CA TYR A 163 23.36 -5.94 3.25
C TYR A 163 24.60 -5.11 2.91
N ASN A 164 24.58 -4.49 1.73
CA ASN A 164 25.63 -3.60 1.25
C ASN A 164 25.49 -2.16 1.78
N SER A 165 26.61 -1.47 1.89
CA SER A 165 26.62 -0.01 2.05
C SER A 165 26.81 0.68 0.70
N TYR A 166 26.38 1.93 0.59
CA TYR A 166 26.70 2.75 -0.56
C TYR A 166 28.15 3.24 -0.47
N ASP A 167 28.96 2.90 -1.47
CA ASP A 167 30.35 3.34 -1.58
C ASP A 167 30.47 4.42 -2.68
N PRO A 168 30.70 5.69 -2.31
CA PRO A 168 30.94 6.76 -3.27
C PRO A 168 32.08 6.46 -4.25
N SER A 169 33.13 5.76 -3.82
CA SER A 169 34.28 5.42 -4.67
C SER A 169 33.97 4.32 -5.68
N GLY A 170 32.90 3.55 -5.45
CA GLY A 170 32.41 2.50 -6.33
C GLY A 170 31.49 2.98 -7.45
N SER A 171 31.19 4.28 -7.52
CA SER A 171 30.31 4.86 -8.55
C SER A 171 31.03 5.93 -9.37
N THR A 172 31.02 5.80 -10.69
CA THR A 172 31.61 6.79 -11.62
C THR A 172 30.72 8.00 -11.85
N THR A 173 29.47 7.96 -11.38
CA THR A 173 28.49 9.05 -11.45
C THR A 173 28.25 9.72 -10.11
N PHE A 174 29.01 9.33 -9.08
CA PHE A 174 28.95 9.97 -7.77
C PHE A 174 29.42 11.42 -7.83
N GLU A 175 28.62 12.32 -7.26
CA GLU A 175 28.98 13.71 -7.02
C GLU A 175 28.74 14.14 -5.56
N ARG A 176 29.55 15.10 -5.12
CA ARG A 176 29.42 15.72 -3.80
C ARG A 176 28.40 16.84 -3.86
N VAL A 177 27.42 16.82 -2.96
CA VAL A 177 26.46 17.92 -2.86
C VAL A 177 27.09 19.08 -2.10
N ALA A 178 27.21 20.22 -2.79
CA ALA A 178 27.78 21.44 -2.25
C ALA A 178 26.90 22.09 -1.17
N CYS A 179 27.52 22.88 -0.29
CA CYS A 179 26.83 23.56 0.81
C CYS A 179 25.89 24.69 0.37
N ASP A 180 26.12 25.25 -0.81
CA ASP A 180 25.25 26.23 -1.46
C ASP A 180 24.14 25.56 -2.31
N SER A 181 24.12 24.23 -2.35
CA SER A 181 23.05 23.48 -3.00
C SER A 181 21.69 23.82 -2.40
N PRO A 182 20.63 23.95 -3.21
CA PRO A 182 19.27 24.18 -2.72
C PRO A 182 18.74 23.01 -1.87
N TYR A 183 19.37 21.84 -1.91
CA TYR A 183 19.04 20.69 -1.07
C TYR A 183 19.72 20.73 0.30
N CYS A 184 20.64 21.66 0.54
CA CYS A 184 21.41 21.73 1.77
C CYS A 184 20.70 22.52 2.87
N GLU A 185 19.81 21.86 3.62
CA GLU A 185 19.10 22.52 4.74
C GLU A 185 20.05 22.97 5.86
N LEU A 186 21.16 22.25 6.05
CA LEU A 186 22.17 22.53 7.07
C LEU A 186 23.38 23.30 6.53
N ALA A 187 23.20 24.12 5.47
CA ALA A 187 24.28 24.90 4.85
C ALA A 187 25.15 25.69 5.85
N ARG A 188 24.54 26.21 6.94
CA ARG A 188 25.24 26.95 8.00
C ARG A 188 26.16 26.08 8.88
N GLN A 189 25.98 24.76 8.85
CA GLN A 189 26.76 23.79 9.62
C GLN A 189 27.86 23.14 8.78
N CYS A 190 28.03 23.55 7.52
CA CYS A 190 29.17 23.12 6.73
C CYS A 190 30.47 23.57 7.38
N ALA A 191 31.40 22.64 7.56
CA ALA A 191 32.70 22.95 8.14
C ALA A 191 33.48 23.87 7.19
N VAL A 192 34.25 24.79 7.77
CA VAL A 192 35.09 25.73 7.02
C VAL A 192 36.10 24.92 6.20
N GLY A 193 36.06 25.08 4.88
CA GLY A 193 36.92 24.35 3.94
C GLY A 193 36.38 22.99 3.46
N THR A 194 35.23 22.54 3.97
CA THR A 194 34.50 21.38 3.38
C THR A 194 33.44 21.88 2.41
N THR A 195 33.43 21.33 1.20
CA THR A 195 32.41 21.60 0.19
C THR A 195 31.26 20.59 0.25
N GLN A 196 31.11 19.84 1.34
CA GLN A 196 30.11 18.77 1.44
C GLN A 196 28.99 19.18 2.39
N CYS A 197 27.75 19.14 1.91
CA CYS A 197 26.58 19.40 2.73
C CYS A 197 26.35 18.30 3.78
N PRO A 198 26.32 18.62 5.09
CA PRO A 198 25.93 17.66 6.11
C PRO A 198 24.40 17.47 6.12
N TYR A 199 23.95 16.29 6.55
CA TYR A 199 22.54 16.07 6.88
C TYR A 199 22.42 15.41 8.26
N ARG A 200 21.27 15.65 8.90
CA ARG A 200 20.87 14.97 10.12
C ARG A 200 19.37 14.76 10.10
N LEU A 201 18.95 13.54 10.44
CA LEU A 201 17.55 13.15 10.53
C LEU A 201 17.31 12.50 11.90
N GLN A 202 16.36 13.05 12.64
CA GLN A 202 15.90 12.51 13.92
C GLN A 202 14.49 11.97 13.73
N TYR A 203 14.28 10.69 14.05
CA TYR A 203 12.96 10.07 14.02
C TYR A 203 12.22 10.32 15.33
N LEU A 204 10.91 10.02 15.34
CA LEU A 204 10.10 10.07 16.58
C LEU A 204 10.53 9.00 17.60
N SER A 205 11.20 7.95 17.13
CA SER A 205 11.90 6.99 17.98
C SER A 205 13.27 7.54 18.39
N PRO A 206 13.97 6.89 19.34
CA PRO A 206 15.37 7.22 19.63
C PRO A 206 16.34 7.01 18.46
N ALA A 207 15.87 6.51 17.31
CA ALA A 207 16.72 6.29 16.14
C ALA A 207 17.00 7.61 15.40
N SER A 208 18.22 7.74 14.89
CA SER A 208 18.65 8.88 14.09
C SER A 208 19.70 8.46 13.08
N THR A 209 19.91 9.29 12.06
CA THR A 209 20.99 9.15 11.10
C THR A 209 21.60 10.52 10.79
N GLU A 210 22.91 10.58 10.70
CA GLU A 210 23.66 11.75 10.23
C GLU A 210 24.80 11.32 9.32
N GLY A 211 25.23 12.28 8.49
CA GLY A 211 26.27 12.07 7.50
C GLY A 211 26.30 13.25 6.53
N TYR A 212 26.48 12.96 5.25
CA TYR A 212 26.55 13.98 4.21
C TYR A 212 25.69 13.65 2.99
N LEU A 213 25.18 14.68 2.32
CA LEU A 213 24.37 14.53 1.11
C LEU A 213 25.28 14.22 -0.08
N VAL A 214 24.84 13.30 -0.94
CA VAL A 214 25.52 12.91 -2.17
C VAL A 214 24.53 12.95 -3.32
N GLU A 215 25.03 13.10 -4.53
CA GLU A 215 24.26 13.00 -5.76
C GLU A 215 24.76 11.80 -6.56
N ASP A 216 23.83 10.98 -7.07
CA ASP A 216 24.14 9.85 -7.95
C ASP A 216 22.90 9.48 -8.76
N VAL A 217 23.10 8.59 -9.73
CA VAL A 217 22.05 8.15 -10.66
C VAL A 217 21.16 7.09 -10.00
N MET A 218 19.85 7.32 -9.99
CA MET A 218 18.82 6.30 -9.72
C MET A 218 18.27 5.74 -11.03
N TYR A 219 18.05 4.43 -11.07
CA TYR A 219 17.46 3.73 -12.21
C TYR A 219 16.01 3.32 -11.93
N LEU A 220 15.10 3.78 -12.78
CA LEU A 220 13.67 3.50 -12.74
C LEU A 220 13.26 2.69 -13.97
N VAL A 221 12.25 1.82 -13.82
CA VAL A 221 11.79 0.96 -14.92
C VAL A 221 10.34 1.26 -15.27
N PRO A 222 10.01 1.54 -16.54
CA PRO A 222 8.62 1.70 -16.96
C PRO A 222 7.84 0.41 -16.75
N GLN A 223 6.64 0.53 -16.17
CA GLN A 223 5.84 -0.64 -15.83
C GLN A 223 5.49 -1.48 -17.06
N LYS A 224 5.07 -0.85 -18.16
CA LYS A 224 4.71 -1.50 -19.43
C LYS A 224 5.90 -2.08 -20.21
N GLY A 225 7.06 -2.24 -19.56
CA GLY A 225 8.32 -2.54 -20.21
C GLY A 225 8.88 -1.33 -20.96
N GLY A 226 10.18 -1.39 -21.27
CA GLY A 226 10.88 -0.32 -21.97
C GLY A 226 12.31 -0.11 -21.44
N LYS A 227 12.97 0.91 -21.98
CA LYS A 227 14.32 1.29 -21.55
C LYS A 227 14.28 1.82 -20.12
N LYS A 228 15.25 1.41 -19.29
CA LYS A 228 15.48 2.00 -17.96
C LYS A 228 15.65 3.52 -18.08
N ILE A 229 15.05 4.25 -17.15
CA ILE A 229 15.19 5.70 -17.02
C ILE A 229 16.21 5.96 -15.93
N ALA A 230 17.26 6.70 -16.26
CA ALA A 230 18.26 7.18 -15.33
C ALA A 230 17.93 8.62 -14.95
N THR A 231 18.07 8.97 -13.67
CA THR A 231 17.88 10.32 -13.16
C THR A 231 18.79 10.57 -11.99
N ASP A 232 19.33 11.78 -11.91
CA ASP A 232 20.14 12.20 -10.77
C ASP A 232 19.23 12.43 -9.56
N ILE A 233 19.65 11.93 -8.41
CA ILE A 233 18.94 12.09 -7.14
C ILE A 233 19.92 12.53 -6.07
N VAL A 234 19.41 13.28 -5.10
CA VAL A 234 20.17 13.64 -3.90
C VAL A 234 19.69 12.77 -2.73
N PHE A 235 20.63 12.16 -2.02
CA PHE A 235 20.35 11.29 -0.88
C PHE A 235 21.46 11.37 0.18
N GLY A 236 21.18 10.86 1.38
CA GLY A 236 22.13 10.86 2.50
C GLY A 236 23.06 9.64 2.46
N CYS A 237 24.38 9.89 2.53
CA CYS A 237 25.38 8.89 2.88
C CYS A 237 25.58 8.90 4.40
N GLY A 238 24.95 7.94 5.09
CA GLY A 238 24.92 7.88 6.54
C GLY A 238 26.21 7.32 7.12
N THR A 239 26.88 8.10 7.98
CA THR A 239 28.13 7.72 8.64
C THR A 239 27.97 7.46 10.14
N ASN A 240 26.85 7.89 10.71
CA ASN A 240 26.53 7.66 12.11
C ASN A 240 25.01 7.48 12.26
N GLN A 241 24.61 6.37 12.83
CA GLN A 241 23.24 5.95 13.08
C GLN A 241 23.11 5.58 14.55
N THR A 242 21.90 5.74 15.09
CA THR A 242 21.61 5.45 16.49
C THR A 242 20.29 4.67 16.65
N GLY A 243 20.02 4.22 17.87
CA GLY A 243 18.77 3.55 18.22
C GLY A 243 18.60 2.22 17.49
N ALA A 244 17.39 1.97 17.00
CA ALA A 244 17.01 0.70 16.39
C ALA A 244 17.81 0.34 15.12
N PHE A 245 18.46 1.30 14.46
CA PHE A 245 19.28 1.01 13.28
C PHE A 245 20.53 0.20 13.62
N LEU A 246 21.05 0.31 14.85
CA LEU A 246 22.25 -0.41 15.27
C LEU A 246 21.99 -1.88 15.64
N SER A 247 20.73 -2.30 15.81
CA SER A 247 20.41 -3.68 16.19
C SER A 247 20.57 -4.67 15.03
N GLY A 248 20.65 -4.19 13.78
CA GLY A 248 20.65 -5.01 12.57
C GLY A 248 19.29 -5.64 12.22
N THR A 249 18.28 -5.52 13.07
CA THR A 249 16.95 -6.11 12.83
C THR A 249 16.00 -5.19 12.07
N THR A 250 16.45 -3.97 11.72
CA THR A 250 15.60 -2.92 11.16
C THR A 250 16.42 -2.01 10.25
N VAL A 251 15.91 -1.74 9.04
CA VAL A 251 16.41 -0.74 8.08
C VAL A 251 17.91 -0.93 7.72
N PRO A 252 18.36 -2.14 7.33
CA PRO A 252 19.79 -2.43 7.22
C PRO A 252 20.50 -1.78 6.02
N ASN A 253 19.78 -1.51 4.91
CA ASN A 253 20.31 -0.69 3.80
C ASN A 253 19.80 0.75 3.82
N GLY A 254 19.19 1.21 4.91
CA GLY A 254 18.60 2.54 4.93
C GLY A 254 17.16 2.58 4.42
N LEU A 255 16.68 3.79 4.16
CA LEU A 255 15.25 4.09 4.09
C LEU A 255 14.97 5.10 2.98
N LEU A 256 13.90 4.83 2.23
CA LEU A 256 13.39 5.63 1.13
C LEU A 256 12.35 6.62 1.65
N GLY A 257 12.79 7.86 1.83
CA GLY A 257 11.90 8.98 2.15
C GLY A 257 10.94 9.25 0.99
N LEU A 258 9.64 9.17 1.30
CA LEU A 258 8.52 9.40 0.39
C LEU A 258 7.70 10.63 0.81
N GLY A 259 8.27 11.51 1.63
CA GLY A 259 7.68 12.77 2.06
C GLY A 259 7.40 13.75 0.92
N MET A 260 7.04 14.98 1.27
CA MET A 260 6.58 16.01 0.32
C MET A 260 7.59 17.15 0.12
N GLN A 261 8.74 17.12 0.81
CA GLN A 261 9.77 18.13 0.59
C GLN A 261 10.50 17.93 -0.73
N ASN A 262 11.16 19.00 -1.18
CA ASN A 262 11.90 19.02 -2.44
C ASN A 262 12.96 17.92 -2.57
N ILE A 263 13.60 17.50 -1.48
CA ILE A 263 14.64 16.46 -1.51
C ILE A 263 14.08 15.03 -1.67
N SER A 264 12.77 14.84 -1.54
CA SER A 264 12.14 13.52 -1.67
C SER A 264 12.16 13.01 -3.11
N ILE A 265 12.22 11.69 -3.27
CA ILE A 265 12.22 11.05 -4.60
C ILE A 265 10.98 11.43 -5.42
N PRO A 266 9.73 11.34 -4.91
CA PRO A 266 8.56 11.77 -5.68
C PRO A 266 8.69 13.20 -6.23
N SER A 267 9.15 14.14 -5.39
CA SER A 267 9.31 15.53 -5.79
C SER A 267 10.45 15.74 -6.79
N ILE A 268 11.58 15.04 -6.66
CA ILE A 268 12.68 15.07 -7.65
C ILE A 268 12.17 14.61 -9.02
N LEU A 269 11.47 13.46 -9.07
CA LEU A 269 10.96 12.91 -10.32
C LEU A 269 9.91 13.81 -10.99
N ALA A 270 9.06 14.45 -10.19
CA ALA A 270 8.08 15.41 -10.67
C ALA A 270 8.75 16.68 -11.24
N ARG A 271 9.73 17.25 -10.54
CA ARG A 271 10.46 18.44 -11.00
C ARG A 271 11.27 18.18 -12.26
N ALA A 272 11.89 17.00 -12.36
CA ALA A 272 12.58 16.55 -13.55
C ALA A 272 11.63 16.25 -14.73
N LYS A 273 10.30 16.38 -14.52
CA LYS A 273 9.25 16.08 -15.50
C LYS A 273 9.30 14.64 -16.02
N ILE A 274 9.86 13.72 -15.22
CA ILE A 274 9.92 12.30 -15.53
C ILE A 274 8.53 11.68 -15.38
N MET A 275 7.76 12.14 -14.40
CA MET A 275 6.41 11.65 -14.10
C MET A 275 5.54 12.70 -13.41
N ALA A 276 4.28 12.35 -13.14
CA ALA A 276 3.43 13.14 -12.27
C ALA A 276 3.93 13.12 -10.81
N ASP A 277 3.67 14.20 -10.08
CA ASP A 277 3.89 14.30 -8.63
C ASP A 277 2.86 13.47 -7.86
N SER A 278 2.98 12.16 -7.99
CA SER A 278 2.10 11.18 -7.35
C SER A 278 2.78 9.83 -7.29
N PHE A 279 2.34 8.98 -6.37
CA PHE A 279 2.71 7.58 -6.31
C PHE A 279 1.59 6.79 -5.66
N SER A 280 1.58 5.48 -5.85
CA SER A 280 0.66 4.56 -5.21
C SER A 280 1.42 3.46 -4.48
N MET A 281 0.86 3.03 -3.35
CA MET A 281 1.31 1.86 -2.60
C MET A 281 0.12 0.96 -2.34
N CYS A 282 0.34 -0.36 -2.41
CA CYS A 282 -0.69 -1.35 -2.10
C CYS A 282 -0.02 -2.56 -1.46
N PHE A 283 -0.37 -2.87 -0.21
CA PHE A 283 0.26 -3.91 0.57
C PHE A 283 -0.71 -5.07 0.80
N ASP A 284 -0.24 -6.31 0.61
CA ASP A 284 -0.91 -7.54 0.98
C ASP A 284 -0.18 -8.18 2.15
N TYR A 285 -0.68 -7.94 3.37
CA TYR A 285 -0.09 -8.48 4.58
C TYR A 285 -0.29 -9.99 4.74
N GLY A 286 -1.27 -10.60 4.04
CA GLY A 286 -1.50 -12.04 4.08
C GLY A 286 -0.40 -12.81 3.34
N LEU A 287 0.01 -12.27 2.19
CA LEU A 287 1.05 -12.84 1.34
C LEU A 287 2.44 -12.26 1.65
N GLY A 288 2.51 -11.15 2.37
CA GLY A 288 3.76 -10.47 2.74
C GLY A 288 4.40 -9.70 1.59
N THR A 289 3.64 -9.42 0.54
CA THR A 289 4.09 -8.73 -0.67
C THR A 289 3.20 -7.51 -0.95
N GLY A 290 3.68 -6.57 -1.76
CA GLY A 290 2.91 -5.40 -2.14
C GLY A 290 3.50 -4.72 -3.37
N ARG A 291 3.16 -3.45 -3.59
CA ARG A 291 3.69 -2.66 -4.70
C ARG A 291 3.91 -1.20 -4.36
N LEU A 292 4.93 -0.61 -4.96
CA LEU A 292 5.20 0.82 -5.04
C LEU A 292 5.30 1.24 -6.51
N VAL A 293 4.50 2.22 -6.92
CA VAL A 293 4.50 2.72 -8.29
C VAL A 293 4.50 4.25 -8.30
N PHE A 294 5.52 4.83 -8.90
CA PHE A 294 5.67 6.26 -9.01
C PHE A 294 4.96 6.79 -10.28
N GLY A 295 4.34 7.96 -10.18
CA GLY A 295 3.53 8.60 -11.23
C GLY A 295 2.11 8.03 -11.36
N ASP A 296 1.76 7.02 -10.56
CA ASP A 296 0.42 6.45 -10.52
C ASP A 296 -0.55 7.42 -9.82
N ARG A 297 -1.74 7.60 -10.39
CA ARG A 297 -2.82 8.46 -9.84
C ARG A 297 -3.95 7.64 -9.23
N GLY A 298 -3.79 6.31 -9.19
CA GLY A 298 -4.82 5.41 -8.71
C GLY A 298 -6.01 5.29 -9.67
N PRO A 299 -7.01 4.49 -9.30
CA PRO A 299 -8.18 4.29 -10.13
C PRO A 299 -9.07 5.53 -10.14
N SER A 300 -9.68 5.82 -11.29
CA SER A 300 -10.54 7.00 -11.50
C SER A 300 -11.77 7.08 -10.60
N LYS A 301 -12.17 5.95 -10.01
CA LYS A 301 -13.33 5.84 -9.09
C LYS A 301 -12.93 5.75 -7.61
N ALA A 302 -11.65 5.99 -7.27
CA ALA A 302 -11.21 5.97 -5.87
C ALA A 302 -11.89 7.08 -5.06
N HIS A 303 -12.21 6.78 -3.80
CA HIS A 303 -12.53 7.82 -2.84
C HIS A 303 -11.29 8.64 -2.51
N SER A 304 -11.42 9.96 -2.47
CA SER A 304 -10.31 10.89 -2.20
C SER A 304 -10.60 11.77 -1.00
N THR A 305 -9.55 12.12 -0.27
CA THR A 305 -9.58 13.17 0.75
C THR A 305 -8.45 14.16 0.50
N ARG A 306 -8.63 15.41 0.95
CA ARG A 306 -7.61 16.45 0.77
C ARG A 306 -6.48 16.24 1.76
N ILE A 307 -5.25 16.13 1.25
CA ILE A 307 -4.05 16.20 2.08
C ILE A 307 -3.91 17.63 2.62
N ILE A 308 -3.71 17.76 3.92
CA ILE A 308 -3.50 19.03 4.59
C ILE A 308 -1.99 19.26 4.69
N THR A 309 -1.47 20.07 3.77
CA THR A 309 -0.08 20.49 3.77
C THR A 309 0.12 21.54 4.86
N ALA A 310 0.78 21.18 5.96
CA ALA A 310 1.34 22.16 6.89
C ALA A 310 2.77 22.51 6.48
N VAL A 311 3.20 23.73 6.77
CA VAL A 311 4.57 24.16 6.50
C VAL A 311 5.48 23.63 7.62
N ASN A 312 6.39 22.72 7.24
CA ASN A 312 7.54 22.19 7.98
C ASN A 312 7.30 21.65 9.42
N PRO A 313 7.34 20.31 9.66
CA PRO A 313 7.58 19.24 8.69
C PRO A 313 6.33 18.91 7.85
N SER A 314 6.56 18.55 6.59
CA SER A 314 5.49 18.18 5.66
C SER A 314 5.17 16.69 5.76
N TYR A 315 4.15 16.33 6.55
CA TYR A 315 3.60 14.98 6.59
C TYR A 315 2.31 14.87 5.78
N TYR A 316 2.00 13.66 5.31
CA TYR A 316 0.70 13.31 4.71
C TYR A 316 -0.41 13.36 5.75
N ARG A 317 -0.86 14.58 6.08
CA ARG A 317 -1.89 14.80 7.09
C ARG A 317 -3.28 14.78 6.47
N VAL A 318 -4.20 14.07 7.11
CA VAL A 318 -5.62 14.06 6.75
C VAL A 318 -6.47 14.40 7.98
N ARG A 319 -7.61 15.03 7.74
CA ARG A 319 -8.59 15.31 8.80
C ARG A 319 -9.61 14.19 8.88
N LEU A 320 -9.57 13.43 9.97
CA LEU A 320 -10.62 12.46 10.30
C LEU A 320 -11.78 13.21 10.95
N ARG A 321 -12.97 13.14 10.34
CA ARG A 321 -14.18 13.77 10.88
C ARG A 321 -14.62 13.12 12.18
N TYR A 322 -14.63 11.79 12.18
CA TYR A 322 -14.92 10.98 13.34
C TYR A 322 -14.34 9.57 13.18
N VAL A 323 -14.14 8.88 14.30
CA VAL A 323 -13.83 7.44 14.33
C VAL A 323 -15.03 6.70 14.91
N VAL A 324 -15.43 5.61 14.27
CA VAL A 324 -16.59 4.80 14.68
C VAL A 324 -16.12 3.42 15.14
N VAL A 325 -16.61 2.96 16.28
CA VAL A 325 -16.39 1.60 16.80
C VAL A 325 -17.75 0.99 17.14
N GLY A 326 -18.11 -0.13 16.51
CA GLY A 326 -19.40 -0.79 16.71
C GLY A 326 -20.62 0.12 16.47
N GLY A 327 -20.55 1.00 15.47
CA GLY A 327 -21.61 1.98 15.15
C GLY A 327 -21.61 3.25 16.01
N VAL A 328 -20.82 3.30 17.10
CA VAL A 328 -20.73 4.47 17.99
C VAL A 328 -19.59 5.39 17.57
N ARG A 329 -19.86 6.69 17.47
CA ARG A 329 -18.80 7.70 17.22
C ARG A 329 -17.99 7.92 18.50
N VAL A 330 -16.70 7.61 18.44
CA VAL A 330 -15.80 7.61 19.60
C VAL A 330 -14.87 8.82 19.62
N LEU A 331 -14.43 9.28 18.45
CA LEU A 331 -13.56 10.45 18.31
C LEU A 331 -14.19 11.45 17.35
N THR A 332 -14.01 12.75 17.62
CA THR A 332 -14.43 13.84 16.74
C THR A 332 -13.56 15.07 16.95
N PRO A 333 -13.26 15.84 15.90
CA PRO A 333 -12.40 15.51 14.76
C PRO A 333 -10.91 15.43 15.16
N VAL A 334 -10.14 14.55 14.52
CA VAL A 334 -8.69 14.41 14.80
C VAL A 334 -7.87 14.54 13.51
N MET A 335 -6.66 15.07 13.65
CA MET A 335 -5.66 15.08 12.58
C MET A 335 -4.88 13.76 12.64
N ALA A 336 -4.76 13.09 11.49
CA ALA A 336 -4.00 11.85 11.36
C ALA A 336 -2.88 12.04 10.35
N ILE A 337 -1.77 11.35 10.56
CA ILE A 337 -0.63 11.26 9.64
C ILE A 337 -0.65 9.87 9.02
N PHE A 338 -0.47 9.79 7.70
CA PHE A 338 -0.23 8.53 7.02
C PHE A 338 1.27 8.26 6.94
N ASP A 339 1.73 7.22 7.62
CA ASP A 339 3.14 6.93 7.81
C ASP A 339 3.44 5.43 7.65
N THR A 340 4.15 5.05 6.58
CA THR A 340 4.60 3.67 6.36
C THR A 340 5.86 3.31 7.14
N GLY A 341 6.60 4.31 7.65
CA GLY A 341 7.75 4.11 8.54
C GLY A 341 7.34 3.81 9.99
N THR A 342 6.04 3.83 10.28
CA THR A 342 5.48 3.52 11.60
C THR A 342 4.53 2.32 11.51
N THR A 343 4.93 1.21 12.14
CA THR A 343 4.25 -0.10 12.03
C THR A 343 2.80 -0.11 12.52
N TYR A 344 2.49 0.57 13.62
CA TYR A 344 1.17 0.56 14.25
C TYR A 344 0.48 1.92 14.13
N THR A 345 -0.85 1.93 14.25
CA THR A 345 -1.58 3.19 14.43
C THR A 345 -1.39 3.71 15.85
N TYR A 346 -0.70 4.84 15.99
CA TYR A 346 -0.53 5.52 17.26
C TYR A 346 -1.66 6.53 17.49
N LEU A 347 -2.22 6.50 18.70
CA LEU A 347 -3.22 7.44 19.17
C LEU A 347 -2.67 8.15 20.41
N ASN A 348 -3.00 9.43 20.58
CA ASN A 348 -2.73 10.09 21.86
C ASN A 348 -3.48 9.38 22.99
N SER A 349 -3.01 9.54 24.23
CA SER A 349 -3.53 8.80 25.39
C SER A 349 -5.05 8.87 25.54
N ILE A 350 -5.64 10.06 25.32
CA ILE A 350 -7.09 10.27 25.38
C ILE A 350 -7.80 9.47 24.28
N SER A 351 -7.34 9.61 23.03
CA SER A 351 -7.95 8.93 21.88
C SER A 351 -7.80 7.42 21.97
N TYR A 352 -6.65 6.95 22.43
CA TYR A 352 -6.38 5.53 22.68
C TYR A 352 -7.34 4.98 23.74
N GLY A 353 -7.50 5.66 24.87
CA GLY A 353 -8.41 5.23 25.94
C GLY A 353 -9.86 5.15 25.47
N LEU A 354 -10.34 6.15 24.73
CA LEU A 354 -11.69 6.17 24.19
C LEU A 354 -11.93 5.04 23.18
N VAL A 355 -11.02 4.86 22.21
CA VAL A 355 -11.13 3.82 21.17
C VAL A 355 -11.05 2.42 21.79
N THR A 356 -10.09 2.17 22.69
CA THR A 356 -9.94 0.86 23.32
C THR A 356 -11.12 0.52 24.23
N ALA A 357 -11.63 1.47 25.02
CA ALA A 357 -12.84 1.26 25.82
C ALA A 357 -14.04 0.91 24.92
N ALA A 358 -14.22 1.63 23.81
CA ALA A 358 -15.29 1.34 22.87
C ALA A 358 -15.12 -0.06 22.23
N VAL A 359 -13.90 -0.45 21.85
CA VAL A 359 -13.64 -1.81 21.31
C VAL A 359 -13.97 -2.87 22.35
N VAL A 360 -13.48 -2.71 23.59
CA VAL A 360 -13.72 -3.67 24.68
C VAL A 360 -15.21 -3.84 24.93
N LEU A 361 -15.98 -2.74 25.02
CA LEU A 361 -17.43 -2.78 25.22
C LEU A 361 -18.16 -3.54 24.11
N GLN A 362 -17.71 -3.41 22.86
CA GLN A 362 -18.30 -4.11 21.72
C GLN A 362 -17.90 -5.60 21.67
N THR A 363 -16.76 -5.97 22.26
CA THR A 363 -16.27 -7.37 22.29
C THR A 363 -16.63 -8.14 23.57
N ALA A 364 -17.00 -7.44 24.66
CA ALA A 364 -17.27 -8.03 25.97
C ALA A 364 -18.54 -8.92 26.02
N SER A 365 -19.32 -9.00 24.95
CA SER A 365 -20.50 -9.88 24.85
C SER A 365 -20.18 -11.33 24.47
N VAL A 366 -18.91 -11.74 24.37
CA VAL A 366 -18.53 -13.14 24.13
C VAL A 366 -18.09 -13.81 25.44
N VAL A 367 -19.03 -14.41 26.16
CA VAL A 367 -18.72 -15.33 27.27
C VAL A 367 -18.31 -16.68 26.67
N VAL A 368 -17.02 -17.01 26.70
CA VAL A 368 -16.55 -18.37 26.40
C VAL A 368 -16.55 -19.17 27.70
N SER A 369 -17.56 -19.99 27.90
CA SER A 369 -17.54 -21.04 28.94
C SER A 369 -16.62 -22.17 28.48
N VAL A 370 -15.45 -22.29 29.11
CA VAL A 370 -14.51 -23.40 28.89
C VAL A 370 -14.90 -24.58 29.78
N GLY A 371 -15.53 -25.59 29.19
CA GLY A 371 -15.62 -26.92 29.81
C GLY A 371 -14.28 -27.64 29.69
N ILE A 372 -13.77 -28.20 30.79
CA ILE A 372 -12.53 -28.98 30.83
C ILE A 372 -12.79 -30.37 30.23
N PRO A 373 -12.08 -30.81 29.17
CA PRO A 373 -12.07 -32.21 28.76
C PRO A 373 -10.87 -32.94 29.37
N SER A 374 -11.11 -34.13 29.90
CA SER A 374 -10.09 -35.10 30.30
C SER A 374 -9.37 -35.67 29.07
N SER A 375 -8.04 -35.55 29.09
CA SER A 375 -7.01 -36.33 28.38
C SER A 375 -7.11 -36.51 26.86
N GLY A 376 -6.15 -35.87 26.17
CA GLY A 376 -5.45 -36.44 25.02
C GLY A 376 -6.03 -36.18 23.63
N GLU A 377 -5.92 -34.95 23.11
CA GLU A 377 -5.87 -34.63 21.67
C GLU A 377 -5.46 -33.15 21.47
N SER A 378 -4.80 -32.85 20.33
CA SER A 378 -4.27 -31.52 19.97
C SER A 378 -5.39 -30.50 19.71
N LEU A 379 -5.24 -29.29 20.25
CA LEU A 379 -6.25 -28.22 20.15
C LEU A 379 -6.11 -27.43 18.83
N CYS A 380 -7.06 -27.61 17.90
CA CYS A 380 -7.33 -26.67 16.81
C CYS A 380 -8.35 -25.62 17.27
N LEU A 381 -8.05 -24.33 17.13
CA LEU A 381 -9.03 -23.26 17.26
C LEU A 381 -9.35 -22.71 15.87
N ILE A 382 -10.61 -22.89 15.43
CA ILE A 382 -11.16 -22.26 14.22
C ILE A 382 -11.99 -21.05 14.66
N PHE A 383 -11.63 -19.87 14.19
CA PHE A 383 -12.48 -18.68 14.27
C PHE A 383 -13.27 -18.55 12.96
N PHE A 384 -14.61 -18.54 13.05
CA PHE A 384 -15.46 -18.10 11.94
C PHE A 384 -15.92 -16.67 12.20
N CYS A 385 -15.70 -15.77 11.23
CA CYS A 385 -16.45 -14.53 11.13
C CYS A 385 -17.35 -14.64 9.89
N ARG A 386 -18.63 -14.93 10.12
CA ARG A 386 -19.66 -14.98 9.10
C ARG A 386 -20.10 -13.54 8.82
N LEU A 387 -19.65 -12.95 7.72
CA LEU A 387 -20.28 -11.76 7.15
C LEU A 387 -21.48 -12.23 6.33
N THR A 388 -22.66 -12.24 6.95
CA THR A 388 -23.90 -12.12 6.17
C THR A 388 -24.10 -10.64 5.84
N GLU A 389 -24.12 -10.35 4.55
CA GLU A 389 -24.62 -9.11 3.98
C GLU A 389 -26.03 -8.83 4.53
N GLN A 390 -26.23 -7.64 5.09
CA GLN A 390 -27.45 -6.89 4.85
C GLN A 390 -27.04 -5.44 4.56
N PHE A 391 -27.11 -5.12 3.27
CA PHE A 391 -27.21 -3.74 2.82
C PHE A 391 -28.54 -3.15 3.31
N LEU A 392 -28.46 -1.90 3.73
CA LEU A 392 -29.55 -0.98 3.99
C LEU A 392 -30.56 -0.95 2.83
N THR A 393 -31.85 -0.86 3.17
CA THR A 393 -32.72 0.10 2.50
C THR A 393 -33.36 0.98 3.57
N GLU A 394 -33.40 2.28 3.25
CA GLU A 394 -34.05 3.36 3.98
C GLU A 394 -35.53 3.06 4.23
N GLU A 395 -36.05 3.45 5.40
CA GLU A 395 -37.05 4.53 5.54
C GLU A 395 -37.51 4.63 7.01
N SER A 396 -37.12 5.73 7.67
CA SER A 396 -38.01 6.68 8.36
C SER A 396 -37.20 7.83 8.93
#